data_AF-A0A3Q7HAQ7-F1
#
_entry.id   AF-A0A3Q7HAQ7-F1
#
_cell.length_a   1.000
_cell.length_b   1.000
_cell.length_c   1.000
_cell.angle_alpha   90.00
_cell.angle_beta   90.00
_cell.angle_gamma   90.00
#
_symmetry.space_group_name_H-M   'P 1'
#
loop_
_entity.id
_entity.type
_entity.pdbx_description
1 polymer ?
#
loop_
_entity_poly.entity_id
_entity_poly.type
_entity_poly.pdbx_seq_one_letter_code
_entity_poly.pdbx_strand_id
1 'polypeptide(L)'
;MENLPESLFSESTLISSLSRCNISSSHVDMQQNSHDLDGLTPNQLVVLLLDSNLRGDVMYQLIKMRDTCEYLAPLLWNTFNAVYMLLLEVISVYWKLSPPTLSMKESTRVCNALALFQVMAKNPETRKELIEGKSVYEMIIRPRPNDSKSESKFWYEYGKIQVTRSQTKIPCYFYPFLKPSGDDKPLEYLRLTSLGVLGALAKFDDPYGPKVLHFFLETKVVPSCLECMDLCDELSGKVATLIVMKILMQEKGMSYCCATPERFFSIVQVLYRVVEKLTEKPCLLHLMYVIQCLLSLSEIQKVIGPSEAFIRQVHPKLFDNTFKDILRDDHETAWMLQVLHFNVYGRLSPPE
;
A
#
# COMPACT_ATOMS: atom_id res chain seq x y z
N MET A 1 -27.71 8.47 1.43
CA MET A 1 -26.48 8.35 2.25
C MET A 1 -26.77 7.29 3.29
N GLU A 2 -26.62 6.03 2.92
CA GLU A 2 -26.80 4.89 3.82
C GLU A 2 -25.51 4.06 3.73
N ASN A 3 -25.02 3.71 4.92
CA ASN A 3 -23.73 3.09 5.14
C ASN A 3 -23.64 1.72 4.48
N LEU A 4 -22.63 1.53 3.62
CA LEU A 4 -22.23 0.21 3.13
C LEU A 4 -21.78 -0.66 4.32
N PRO A 5 -22.09 -1.96 4.32
CA PRO A 5 -21.69 -2.87 5.40
C PRO A 5 -20.17 -3.14 5.38
N GLU A 6 -19.54 -3.00 6.56
CA GLU A 6 -18.11 -3.28 6.80
C GLU A 6 -17.68 -4.73 6.50
N SER A 7 -18.64 -5.64 6.23
CA SER A 7 -18.40 -7.07 6.01
C SER A 7 -17.80 -7.42 4.64
N LEU A 8 -17.78 -6.50 3.67
CA LEU A 8 -17.08 -6.67 2.38
C LEU A 8 -15.56 -6.38 2.48
N PHE A 9 -15.09 -5.87 3.63
CA PHE A 9 -13.74 -5.34 3.83
C PHE A 9 -12.81 -6.27 4.62
N SER A 10 -13.00 -7.59 4.59
CA SER A 10 -12.08 -8.47 5.31
C SER A 10 -10.66 -8.44 4.69
N GLU A 11 -9.81 -7.62 5.31
CA GLU A 11 -8.34 -7.56 5.18
C GLU A 11 -7.65 -8.94 5.27
N SER A 12 -8.38 -9.95 5.74
CA SER A 12 -7.99 -11.36 5.73
C SER A 12 -7.63 -11.87 4.33
N THR A 13 -8.19 -11.29 3.26
CA THR A 13 -7.84 -11.71 1.89
C THR A 13 -6.47 -11.19 1.46
N LEU A 14 -6.13 -9.93 1.72
CA LEU A 14 -4.79 -9.39 1.40
C LEU A 14 -3.70 -10.05 2.25
N ILE A 15 -3.99 -10.29 3.53
CA ILE A 15 -3.07 -10.97 4.43
C ILE A 15 -2.95 -12.46 4.08
N SER A 16 -4.07 -13.16 3.80
CA SER A 16 -4.00 -14.56 3.36
C SER A 16 -3.40 -14.71 1.96
N SER A 17 -3.48 -13.69 1.10
CA SER A 17 -2.76 -13.64 -0.18
C SER A 17 -1.27 -13.41 0.01
N LEU A 18 -0.84 -12.57 0.97
CA LEU A 18 0.58 -12.47 1.38
C LEU A 18 1.07 -13.77 2.02
N SER A 19 0.22 -14.50 2.75
CA SER A 19 0.49 -15.85 3.25
C SER A 19 0.50 -16.92 2.15
N ARG A 20 -0.33 -16.77 1.10
CA ARG A 20 -0.43 -17.69 -0.06
C ARG A 20 0.64 -17.42 -1.12
N CYS A 21 1.22 -16.22 -1.17
CA CYS A 21 2.41 -15.91 -1.96
C CYS A 21 3.70 -16.50 -1.34
N ASN A 22 3.60 -17.27 -0.26
CA ASN A 22 4.51 -18.41 -0.04
C ASN A 22 4.27 -19.44 -1.15
N ILE A 23 4.67 -19.08 -2.37
CA ILE A 23 4.76 -20.00 -3.50
C ILE A 23 5.70 -21.11 -3.06
N SER A 24 5.13 -22.32 -3.00
CA SER A 24 5.77 -23.63 -2.86
C SER A 24 7.20 -23.62 -2.33
N SER A 25 7.33 -24.06 -1.08
CA SER A 25 8.54 -24.59 -0.48
C SER A 25 9.30 -25.49 -1.47
N SER A 26 10.19 -24.88 -2.25
CA SER A 26 11.36 -25.57 -2.72
C SER A 26 12.35 -25.45 -1.58
N HIS A 27 12.66 -26.60 -0.99
CA HIS A 27 13.71 -26.79 -0.01
C HIS A 27 14.95 -25.97 -0.38
N VAL A 28 15.12 -24.82 0.25
CA VAL A 28 16.42 -24.21 0.42
C VAL A 28 16.66 -24.30 1.91
N ASP A 29 17.49 -25.27 2.28
CA ASP A 29 17.92 -25.50 3.65
C ASP A 29 18.49 -24.21 4.25
N MET A 30 17.62 -23.46 4.94
CA MET A 30 18.09 -22.47 5.90
C MET A 30 18.58 -23.26 7.10
N GLN A 31 19.91 -23.32 7.25
CA GLN A 31 20.55 -23.74 8.48
C GLN A 31 19.85 -23.04 9.66
N GLN A 32 19.08 -23.83 10.40
CA GLN A 32 18.51 -23.46 11.68
C GLN A 32 19.67 -23.28 12.67
N ASN A 33 20.18 -22.06 12.79
CA ASN A 33 20.72 -21.63 14.07
C ASN A 33 19.52 -21.25 14.93
N SER A 34 19.04 -22.22 15.73
CA SER A 34 17.99 -22.01 16.72
C SER A 34 18.49 -21.08 17.83
N HIS A 35 18.48 -19.77 17.58
CA HIS A 35 18.40 -18.82 18.67
C HIS A 35 17.02 -19.02 19.30
N ASP A 36 17.00 -19.36 20.58
CA ASP A 36 15.78 -19.64 21.37
C ASP A 36 14.99 -18.34 21.58
N LEU A 37 14.38 -17.85 20.50
CA LEU A 37 13.50 -16.69 20.45
C LEU A 37 12.06 -17.09 20.78
N ASP A 38 11.75 -18.37 20.66
CA ASP A 38 10.44 -18.93 20.95
C ASP A 38 10.21 -18.87 22.48
N GLY A 39 9.17 -18.14 22.90
CA GLY A 39 8.86 -17.90 24.31
C GLY A 39 9.30 -16.54 24.85
N LEU A 40 10.04 -15.73 24.08
CA LEU A 40 10.31 -14.34 24.45
C LEU A 40 9.04 -13.48 24.35
N THR A 41 8.89 -12.55 25.29
CA THR A 41 7.81 -11.55 25.27
C THR A 41 8.04 -10.51 24.15
N PRO A 42 6.98 -9.85 23.64
CA PRO A 42 7.13 -8.76 22.67
C PRO A 42 8.14 -7.70 23.12
N ASN A 43 8.14 -7.32 24.40
CA ASN A 43 9.05 -6.32 24.96
C ASN A 43 10.53 -6.75 24.85
N GLN A 44 10.82 -8.03 25.10
CA GLN A 44 12.18 -8.57 24.95
C GLN A 44 12.59 -8.60 23.48
N LEU A 45 11.69 -9.03 22.59
CA LEU A 45 11.94 -9.09 21.15
C LEU A 45 12.25 -7.71 20.56
N VAL A 46 11.49 -6.67 20.90
CA VAL A 46 11.73 -5.33 20.33
C VAL A 46 13.10 -4.77 20.71
N VAL A 47 13.62 -5.09 21.91
CA VAL A 47 14.99 -4.70 22.31
C VAL A 47 16.05 -5.39 21.44
N LEU A 48 15.80 -6.64 21.02
CA LEU A 48 16.71 -7.41 20.16
C LEU A 48 16.73 -6.93 18.71
N LEU A 49 15.85 -6.02 18.28
CA LEU A 49 15.95 -5.38 16.96
C LEU A 49 17.27 -4.64 16.73
N LEU A 50 17.95 -4.26 17.83
CA LEU A 50 19.24 -3.58 17.79
C LEU A 50 20.39 -4.52 17.39
N ASP A 51 20.23 -5.83 17.59
CA ASP A 51 21.25 -6.83 17.23
C ASP A 51 21.14 -7.17 15.74
N SER A 52 22.16 -6.80 14.96
CA SER A 52 22.18 -7.03 13.51
C SER A 52 22.11 -8.51 13.11
N ASN A 53 22.56 -9.42 13.98
CA ASN A 53 22.56 -10.86 13.71
C ASN A 53 21.17 -11.46 13.93
N LEU A 54 20.44 -11.00 14.95
CA LEU A 54 19.12 -11.51 15.33
C LEU A 54 17.96 -10.73 14.70
N ARG A 55 18.19 -9.51 14.22
CA ARG A 55 17.14 -8.59 13.76
C ARG A 55 16.19 -9.22 12.75
N GLY A 56 16.70 -10.00 11.79
CA GLY A 56 15.89 -10.68 10.78
C GLY A 56 14.85 -11.62 11.41
N ASP A 57 15.30 -12.48 12.31
CA ASP A 57 14.47 -13.47 13.00
C ASP A 57 13.52 -12.81 14.00
N VAL A 58 13.99 -11.78 14.70
CA VAL A 58 13.18 -10.95 15.62
C VAL A 58 12.04 -10.27 14.86
N MET A 59 12.29 -9.66 13.70
CA MET A 59 11.23 -9.05 12.89
C MET A 59 10.18 -10.08 12.49
N TYR A 60 10.62 -11.26 12.06
CA TYR A 60 9.70 -12.35 11.69
C TYR A 60 8.85 -12.83 12.87
N GLN A 61 9.44 -13.00 14.05
CA GLN A 61 8.70 -13.40 15.26
C GLN A 61 7.70 -12.33 15.71
N LEU A 62 8.07 -11.04 15.65
CA LEU A 62 7.16 -9.94 15.96
C LEU A 62 5.95 -9.91 15.00
N ILE A 63 6.14 -10.21 13.72
CA ILE A 63 5.03 -10.28 12.74
C ILE A 63 4.04 -11.39 13.11
N LYS A 64 4.52 -12.55 13.59
CA LYS A 64 3.62 -13.65 14.03
C LYS A 64 2.72 -13.23 15.20
N MET A 65 3.16 -12.27 16.00
CA MET A 65 2.41 -11.76 17.15
C MET A 65 1.46 -10.60 16.79
N ARG A 66 1.39 -10.16 15.53
CA ARG A 66 0.61 -8.97 15.14
C ARG A 66 -0.88 -9.06 15.41
N ASP A 67 -1.43 -10.26 15.35
CA ASP A 67 -2.87 -10.52 15.52
C ASP A 67 -3.21 -10.88 16.97
N THR A 68 -2.20 -11.25 17.79
CA THR A 68 -2.36 -11.63 19.20
C THR A 68 -1.92 -10.54 20.18
N CYS A 69 -1.13 -9.57 19.75
CA CYS A 69 -0.57 -8.50 20.56
C CYS A 69 -1.09 -7.13 20.09
N GLU A 70 -2.23 -6.70 20.64
CA GLU A 70 -2.89 -5.44 20.26
C GLU A 70 -2.01 -4.19 20.48
N TYR A 71 -1.11 -4.24 21.47
CA TYR A 71 -0.19 -3.13 21.80
C TYR A 71 1.14 -3.19 21.03
N LEU A 72 1.31 -4.11 20.08
CA LEU A 72 2.56 -4.26 19.31
C LEU A 72 2.95 -2.97 18.57
N ALA A 73 1.99 -2.30 17.94
CA ALA A 73 2.25 -1.06 17.23
C ALA A 73 2.75 0.06 18.17
N PRO A 74 2.02 0.42 19.26
CA PRO A 74 2.54 1.36 20.27
C PRO A 74 3.87 0.93 20.87
N LEU A 75 4.09 -0.37 21.11
CA LEU A 75 5.37 -0.88 21.61
C LEU A 75 6.52 -0.60 20.65
N LEU A 76 6.35 -0.90 19.35
CA LEU A 76 7.34 -0.61 18.32
C LEU A 76 7.62 0.88 18.19
N TRP A 77 6.58 1.70 18.24
CA TRP A 77 6.71 3.15 18.10
C TRP A 77 7.44 3.80 19.28
N ASN A 78 7.07 3.40 20.51
CA ASN A 78 7.59 4.00 21.73
C ASN A 78 8.93 3.41 22.18
N THR A 79 9.33 2.25 21.64
CA THR A 79 10.64 1.68 21.95
C THR A 79 11.75 2.44 21.25
N PHE A 80 12.72 2.88 22.04
CA PHE A 80 13.89 3.62 21.55
C PHE A 80 14.58 2.87 20.40
N ASN A 81 14.82 3.58 19.30
CA ASN A 81 15.47 3.10 18.06
C ASN A 81 14.76 1.99 17.26
N ALA A 82 13.62 1.45 17.69
CA ALA A 82 12.97 0.36 16.97
C ALA A 82 12.54 0.78 15.55
N VAL A 83 11.78 1.87 15.42
CA VAL A 83 11.36 2.42 14.11
C VAL A 83 12.56 2.78 13.21
N TYR A 84 13.62 3.34 13.80
CA TYR A 84 14.85 3.68 13.07
C TYR A 84 15.53 2.42 12.50
N MET A 85 15.65 1.34 13.29
CA MET A 85 16.25 0.09 12.81
C MET A 85 15.43 -0.54 11.69
N LEU A 86 14.09 -0.49 11.77
CA LEU A 86 13.22 -0.94 10.67
C LEU A 86 13.41 -0.08 9.41
N LEU A 87 13.60 1.22 9.57
CA LEU A 87 13.85 2.12 8.44
C LEU A 87 15.23 1.88 7.80
N LEU A 88 16.24 1.52 8.59
CA LEU A 88 17.55 1.13 8.05
C LEU A 88 17.48 -0.14 7.20
N GLU A 89 16.66 -1.12 7.59
CA GLU A 89 16.41 -2.30 6.76
C GLU A 89 15.83 -1.91 5.39
N VAL A 90 14.87 -0.97 5.38
CA VAL A 90 14.30 -0.40 4.14
C VAL A 90 15.35 0.31 3.28
N ILE A 91 16.16 1.18 3.87
CA ILE A 91 17.16 1.97 3.11
C ILE A 91 18.30 1.08 2.60
N SER A 92 18.61 -0.02 3.29
CA SER A 92 19.74 -0.91 2.98
C SER A 92 19.71 -1.50 1.57
N VAL A 93 18.53 -1.60 0.95
CA VAL A 93 18.34 -2.20 -0.39
C VAL A 93 18.22 -1.19 -1.52
N TYR A 94 18.26 0.12 -1.25
CA TYR A 94 18.04 1.16 -2.28
C TYR A 94 19.01 1.09 -3.46
N TRP A 95 20.28 0.80 -3.18
CA TRP A 95 21.31 0.70 -4.21
C TRP A 95 21.14 -0.54 -5.11
N LYS A 96 20.29 -1.50 -4.71
CA LYS A 96 19.96 -2.71 -5.48
C LYS A 96 18.68 -2.59 -6.32
N LEU A 97 18.04 -1.42 -6.30
CA LEU A 97 16.83 -1.16 -7.10
C LEU A 97 17.18 -0.76 -8.54
N SER A 98 18.38 -0.21 -8.77
CA SER A 98 18.83 0.19 -10.10
C SER A 98 20.38 0.16 -10.17
N PRO A 99 20.97 -0.85 -10.83
CA PRO A 99 20.32 -1.98 -11.51
C PRO A 99 19.60 -2.94 -10.53
N PRO A 100 18.58 -3.69 -11.00
CA PRO A 100 17.82 -4.62 -10.16
C PRO A 100 18.67 -5.86 -9.86
N THR A 101 19.27 -5.90 -8.67
CA THR A 101 20.12 -7.02 -8.21
C THR A 101 19.67 -7.55 -6.84
N LEU A 102 18.42 -7.31 -6.47
CA LEU A 102 17.87 -7.68 -5.18
C LEU A 102 17.59 -9.18 -5.13
N SER A 103 18.16 -9.89 -4.16
CA SER A 103 17.86 -11.32 -3.99
C SER A 103 16.53 -11.52 -3.25
N MET A 104 15.91 -12.70 -3.42
CA MET A 104 14.66 -13.03 -2.72
C MET A 104 14.85 -13.00 -1.19
N LYS A 105 15.98 -13.49 -0.67
CA LYS A 105 16.29 -13.45 0.77
C LYS A 105 16.33 -12.01 1.32
N GLU A 106 16.90 -11.09 0.57
CA GLU A 106 16.97 -9.68 0.95
C GLU A 106 15.60 -9.00 0.85
N SER A 107 14.85 -9.28 -0.21
CA SER A 107 13.47 -8.83 -0.35
C SER A 107 12.62 -9.30 0.83
N THR A 108 12.65 -10.58 1.19
CA THR A 108 11.94 -11.11 2.36
C THR A 108 12.30 -10.40 3.66
N ARG A 109 13.60 -10.14 3.90
CA ARG A 109 14.05 -9.44 5.09
C ARG A 109 13.50 -8.02 5.18
N VAL A 110 13.50 -7.28 4.07
CA VAL A 110 12.93 -5.91 4.03
C VAL A 110 11.41 -5.94 4.10
N CYS A 111 10.76 -6.91 3.46
CA CYS A 111 9.32 -7.11 3.57
C CYS A 111 8.89 -7.40 5.01
N ASN A 112 9.70 -8.09 5.81
CA ASN A 112 9.43 -8.23 7.24
C ASN A 112 9.42 -6.87 7.96
N ALA A 113 10.38 -5.99 7.67
CA ALA A 113 10.37 -4.63 8.21
C ALA A 113 9.12 -3.84 7.77
N LEU A 114 8.77 -3.91 6.47
CA LEU A 114 7.57 -3.27 5.92
C LEU A 114 6.29 -3.82 6.54
N ALA A 115 6.21 -5.11 6.85
CA ALA A 115 5.07 -5.72 7.52
C ALA A 115 4.89 -5.16 8.95
N LEU A 116 5.98 -4.89 9.67
CA LEU A 116 5.90 -4.20 10.98
C LEU A 116 5.48 -2.73 10.82
N PHE A 117 5.91 -2.05 9.75
CA PHE A 117 5.34 -0.73 9.39
C PHE A 117 3.85 -0.81 9.06
N GLN A 118 3.39 -1.89 8.43
CA GLN A 118 1.98 -2.13 8.18
C GLN A 118 1.20 -2.30 9.49
N VAL A 119 1.76 -3.00 10.49
CA VAL A 119 1.17 -3.12 11.83
C VAL A 119 0.98 -1.74 12.47
N MET A 120 2.00 -0.88 12.41
CA MET A 120 1.89 0.51 12.89
C MET A 120 0.89 1.33 12.07
N ALA A 121 0.84 1.13 10.75
CA ALA A 121 -0.13 1.80 9.88
C ALA A 121 -1.59 1.42 10.17
N LYS A 122 -1.86 0.21 10.69
CA LYS A 122 -3.22 -0.21 11.06
C LYS A 122 -3.69 0.33 12.41
N ASN A 123 -2.75 0.64 13.30
CA ASN A 123 -3.08 1.12 14.64
C ASN A 123 -3.33 2.65 14.62
N PRO A 124 -4.49 3.15 15.10
CA PRO A 124 -4.85 4.57 14.99
C PRO A 124 -3.85 5.54 15.66
N GLU A 125 -3.26 5.15 16.79
CA GLU A 125 -2.31 5.97 17.55
C GLU A 125 -1.01 6.18 16.75
N THR A 126 -0.40 5.08 16.32
CA THR A 126 0.89 5.12 15.61
C THR A 126 0.78 5.50 14.13
N ARG A 127 -0.38 5.27 13.49
CA ARG A 127 -0.61 5.65 12.10
C ARG A 127 -0.45 7.15 11.86
N LYS A 128 -0.97 7.99 12.75
CA LYS A 128 -0.79 9.45 12.67
C LYS A 128 0.70 9.80 12.82
N GLU A 129 1.37 9.13 13.75
CA GLU A 129 2.79 9.38 13.99
C GLU A 129 3.68 8.94 12.82
N LEU A 130 3.29 7.96 12.00
CA LEU A 130 4.00 7.63 10.77
C LEU A 130 4.04 8.77 9.73
N ILE A 131 3.03 9.66 9.74
CA ILE A 131 2.92 10.77 8.78
C ILE A 131 3.32 12.14 9.38
N GLU A 132 3.07 12.34 10.67
CA GLU A 132 3.28 13.62 11.38
C GLU A 132 4.38 13.54 12.45
N GLY A 133 4.93 12.35 12.71
CA GLY A 133 5.85 12.09 13.81
C GLY A 133 7.08 12.97 13.77
N LYS A 134 7.64 13.20 14.96
CA LYS A 134 8.87 13.99 15.14
C LYS A 134 9.97 13.46 14.21
N SER A 135 10.84 14.37 13.75
CA SER A 135 11.92 14.02 12.83
C SER A 135 12.71 12.82 13.35
N VAL A 136 13.06 11.85 12.49
CA VAL A 136 13.99 10.72 12.79
C VAL A 136 15.25 11.23 13.50
N TYR A 137 15.60 12.49 13.24
CA TYR A 137 16.65 13.26 13.92
C TYR A 137 16.57 13.25 15.47
N GLU A 138 15.39 13.27 16.09
CA GLU A 138 15.26 13.15 17.55
C GLU A 138 15.47 11.70 18.05
N MET A 139 15.20 10.70 17.21
CA MET A 139 15.50 9.28 17.50
C MET A 139 17.00 8.98 17.31
N ILE A 140 17.67 9.65 16.36
CA ILE A 140 19.10 9.46 16.03
C ILE A 140 20.03 10.03 17.13
N ILE A 141 19.67 11.13 17.81
CA ILE A 141 20.55 11.80 18.78
C ILE A 141 20.20 11.44 20.23
N ARG A 142 20.30 10.15 20.56
CA ARG A 142 20.83 9.76 21.88
C ARG A 142 22.01 8.83 21.63
N PRO A 143 23.25 9.36 21.59
CA PRO A 143 24.42 8.53 21.37
C PRO A 143 24.47 7.46 22.46
N ARG A 144 24.70 6.20 22.07
CA ARG A 144 25.11 5.17 23.03
C ARG A 144 26.42 5.65 23.69
N PRO A 145 26.60 5.44 25.00
CA PRO A 145 27.82 5.89 25.71
C PRO A 145 29.14 5.33 25.16
N ASN A 146 29.10 4.28 24.30
CA ASN A 146 30.27 3.47 23.96
C ASN A 146 30.59 3.36 22.45
N ASP A 147 29.93 4.11 21.56
CA ASP A 147 30.26 4.02 20.13
C ASP A 147 31.57 4.76 19.80
N SER A 148 32.39 4.15 18.95
CA SER A 148 33.66 4.71 18.52
C SER A 148 33.43 5.98 17.67
N LYS A 149 34.31 6.98 17.82
CA LYS A 149 34.18 8.31 17.17
C LYS A 149 34.04 8.27 15.64
N SER A 150 34.43 7.19 14.97
CA SER A 150 34.31 7.03 13.52
C SER A 150 32.92 6.58 13.06
N GLU A 151 32.26 5.67 13.78
CA GLU A 151 30.90 5.22 13.45
C GLU A 151 29.86 6.31 13.73
N SER A 152 30.03 7.05 14.82
CA SER A 152 29.18 8.22 15.10
C SER A 152 29.30 9.27 13.99
N LYS A 153 30.48 9.43 13.35
CA LYS A 153 30.68 10.35 12.22
C LYS A 153 30.02 9.85 10.93
N PHE A 154 30.08 8.54 10.66
CA PHE A 154 29.41 7.93 9.50
C PHE A 154 27.89 8.08 9.60
N TRP A 155 27.29 7.73 10.74
CA TRP A 155 25.85 7.91 10.97
C TRP A 155 25.44 9.39 10.97
N TYR A 156 26.30 10.28 11.47
CA TYR A 156 26.08 11.72 11.43
C TYR A 156 26.11 12.28 10.01
N GLU A 157 27.04 11.87 9.14
CA GLU A 157 27.08 12.35 7.75
C GLU A 157 26.03 11.70 6.85
N TYR A 158 25.77 10.39 6.98
CA TYR A 158 24.71 9.71 6.20
C TYR A 158 23.30 10.19 6.59
N GLY A 159 23.06 10.43 7.88
CA GLY A 159 21.82 11.05 8.37
C GLY A 159 21.66 12.51 7.91
N LYS A 160 22.75 13.25 7.74
CA LYS A 160 22.75 14.65 7.28
C LYS A 160 22.46 14.77 5.77
N ILE A 161 22.72 13.74 4.97
CA ILE A 161 22.53 13.77 3.51
C ILE A 161 21.06 13.51 3.09
N GLN A 162 20.18 13.04 3.98
CA GLN A 162 18.76 12.78 3.65
C GLN A 162 17.74 13.37 4.64
N VAL A 163 18.14 13.76 5.86
CA VAL A 163 17.21 14.23 6.90
C VAL A 163 17.25 15.76 7.04
N THR A 164 16.75 16.45 6.02
CA THR A 164 16.54 17.90 6.07
C THR A 164 15.28 18.19 6.88
N ARG A 165 15.42 18.47 8.18
CA ARG A 165 14.62 19.35 9.07
C ARG A 165 13.07 19.46 8.98
N SER A 166 12.35 18.65 8.22
CA SER A 166 10.89 18.59 8.23
C SER A 166 10.41 17.25 8.80
N GLN A 167 9.26 17.26 9.45
CA GLN A 167 8.51 16.12 10.00
C GLN A 167 8.75 14.79 9.26
N THR A 168 8.86 13.67 9.98
CA THR A 168 9.19 12.40 9.33
C THR A 168 8.00 11.89 8.53
N LYS A 169 8.09 12.02 7.21
CA LYS A 169 7.19 11.37 6.26
C LYS A 169 7.67 9.93 6.00
N ILE A 170 7.55 9.03 6.99
CA ILE A 170 8.05 7.64 6.90
C ILE A 170 7.58 6.95 5.60
N PRO A 171 6.32 7.06 5.17
CA PRO A 171 5.86 6.39 3.96
C PRO A 171 6.60 6.80 2.68
N CYS A 172 7.24 7.98 2.65
CA CYS A 172 8.01 8.40 1.48
C CYS A 172 9.24 7.53 1.21
N TYR A 173 9.77 6.85 2.23
CA TYR A 173 10.86 5.88 2.08
C TYR A 173 10.42 4.59 1.37
N PHE A 174 9.12 4.37 1.18
CA PHE A 174 8.62 3.19 0.46
C PHE A 174 8.39 3.47 -1.03
N TYR A 175 8.37 4.73 -1.45
CA TYR A 175 8.09 5.11 -2.84
C TYR A 175 9.09 4.56 -3.86
N PRO A 176 10.40 4.45 -3.58
CA PRO A 176 11.34 3.81 -4.50
C PRO A 176 10.96 2.37 -4.86
N PHE A 177 10.24 1.66 -3.99
CA PHE A 177 9.80 0.28 -4.20
C PHE A 177 8.55 0.16 -5.08
N LEU A 178 7.85 1.27 -5.36
CA LEU A 178 6.62 1.27 -6.16
C LEU A 178 6.89 1.29 -7.67
N LYS A 179 8.14 1.50 -8.09
CA LYS A 179 8.48 1.52 -9.52
C LYS A 179 8.23 0.15 -10.16
N PRO A 180 7.62 0.09 -11.35
CA PRO A 180 7.48 -1.16 -12.11
C PRO A 180 8.85 -1.81 -12.40
N SER A 181 8.90 -3.14 -12.35
CA SER A 181 10.16 -3.92 -12.47
C SER A 181 10.05 -5.10 -13.43
N GLY A 182 9.01 -5.14 -14.27
CA GLY A 182 8.68 -6.31 -15.09
C GLY A 182 8.56 -7.58 -14.23
N ASP A 183 9.12 -8.68 -14.72
CA ASP A 183 8.98 -10.02 -14.11
C ASP A 183 9.95 -10.29 -12.93
N ASP A 184 10.59 -9.26 -12.36
CA ASP A 184 11.48 -9.40 -11.20
C ASP A 184 10.69 -9.71 -9.92
N LYS A 185 10.64 -11.00 -9.55
CA LYS A 185 9.87 -11.51 -8.40
C LYS A 185 10.28 -10.88 -7.06
N PRO A 186 11.58 -10.77 -6.70
CA PRO A 186 12.00 -10.05 -5.50
C PRO A 186 11.47 -8.62 -5.42
N LEU A 187 11.50 -7.86 -6.53
CA LEU A 187 11.00 -6.49 -6.57
C LEU A 187 9.47 -6.41 -6.55
N GLU A 188 8.77 -7.33 -7.21
CA GLU A 188 7.31 -7.42 -7.12
C GLU A 188 6.85 -7.70 -5.69
N TYR A 189 7.50 -8.62 -4.98
CA TYR A 189 7.16 -8.90 -3.58
C TYR A 189 7.38 -7.67 -2.68
N LEU A 190 8.46 -6.93 -2.91
CA LEU A 190 8.77 -5.69 -2.20
C LEU A 190 7.73 -4.59 -2.50
N ARG A 191 7.30 -4.46 -3.75
CA ARG A 191 6.25 -3.53 -4.20
C ARG A 191 4.92 -3.85 -3.55
N LEU A 192 4.47 -5.10 -3.64
CA LEU A 192 3.19 -5.54 -3.07
C LEU A 192 3.14 -5.29 -1.56
N THR A 193 4.24 -5.58 -0.85
CA THR A 193 4.34 -5.32 0.60
C THR A 193 4.30 -3.82 0.91
N SER A 194 4.97 -2.99 0.10
CA SER A 194 4.96 -1.53 0.23
C SER A 194 3.58 -0.93 -0.03
N LEU A 195 2.88 -1.39 -1.07
CA LEU A 195 1.48 -1.06 -1.34
C LEU A 195 0.58 -1.51 -0.18
N GLY A 196 0.87 -2.64 0.47
CA GLY A 196 0.19 -3.10 1.67
C GLY A 196 0.26 -2.11 2.85
N VAL A 197 1.41 -1.45 3.04
CA VAL A 197 1.56 -0.38 4.04
C VAL A 197 0.71 0.84 3.65
N LEU A 198 0.78 1.28 2.39
CA LEU A 198 -0.04 2.41 1.91
C LEU A 198 -1.54 2.12 1.96
N GLY A 199 -1.95 0.88 1.68
CA GLY A 199 -3.33 0.43 1.77
C GLY A 199 -3.87 0.44 3.21
N ALA A 200 -3.03 0.10 4.19
CA ALA A 200 -3.36 0.21 5.62
C ALA A 200 -3.47 1.68 6.07
N LEU A 201 -2.61 2.55 5.55
CA LEU A 201 -2.70 4.00 5.78
C LEU A 201 -3.97 4.60 5.16
N ALA A 202 -4.40 4.10 4.01
CA ALA A 202 -5.60 4.54 3.29
C ALA A 202 -6.91 4.13 4.00
N LYS A 203 -7.04 4.41 5.28
CA LYS A 203 -8.29 4.34 6.03
C LYS A 203 -8.66 5.77 6.38
N PHE A 204 -9.50 6.37 5.53
CA PHE A 204 -9.80 7.80 5.56
C PHE A 204 -11.03 8.16 6.42
N ASP A 205 -11.80 7.15 6.84
CA ASP A 205 -13.10 7.34 7.48
C ASP A 205 -13.02 7.56 9.00
N ASP A 206 -11.82 7.57 9.57
CA ASP A 206 -11.59 7.85 10.98
C ASP A 206 -11.11 9.29 11.23
N PRO A 207 -11.04 9.75 12.50
CA PRO A 207 -10.72 11.15 12.81
C PRO A 207 -9.37 11.64 12.28
N TYR A 208 -8.43 10.74 11.97
CA TYR A 208 -7.12 11.09 11.43
C TYR A 208 -7.01 10.88 9.91
N GLY A 209 -7.96 10.18 9.32
CA GLY A 209 -8.06 9.91 7.89
C GLY A 209 -7.89 11.12 6.98
N PRO A 210 -8.50 12.29 7.27
CA PRO A 210 -8.32 13.50 6.46
C PRO A 210 -6.86 13.98 6.37
N LYS A 211 -6.06 13.75 7.40
CA LYS A 211 -4.63 14.10 7.42
C LYS A 211 -3.81 13.12 6.56
N VAL A 212 -4.14 11.84 6.62
CA VAL A 212 -3.51 10.83 5.75
C VAL A 212 -3.86 11.09 4.29
N LEU A 213 -5.12 11.40 4.01
CA LEU A 213 -5.57 11.80 2.67
C LEU A 213 -4.79 13.02 2.18
N HIS A 214 -4.71 14.08 2.97
CA HIS A 214 -3.93 15.27 2.63
C HIS A 214 -2.47 14.92 2.32
N PHE A 215 -1.84 14.11 3.16
CA PHE A 215 -0.49 13.60 2.92
C PHE A 215 -0.39 12.83 1.58
N PHE A 216 -1.36 11.99 1.23
CA PHE A 216 -1.37 11.24 -0.04
C PHE A 216 -1.50 12.16 -1.26
N LEU A 217 -2.28 13.24 -1.15
CA LEU A 217 -2.51 14.20 -2.24
C LEU A 217 -1.32 15.15 -2.46
N GLU A 218 -0.61 15.53 -1.39
CA GLU A 218 0.61 16.36 -1.47
C GLU A 218 1.86 15.58 -1.92
N THR A 219 1.83 14.26 -1.79
CA THR A 219 2.95 13.39 -2.14
C THR A 219 2.71 12.66 -3.47
N LYS A 220 3.65 11.79 -3.86
CA LYS A 220 3.59 11.06 -5.13
C LYS A 220 2.73 9.78 -5.04
N VAL A 221 1.89 9.60 -4.02
CA VAL A 221 1.10 8.36 -3.85
C VAL A 221 0.14 8.14 -5.01
N VAL A 222 -0.64 9.15 -5.41
CA VAL A 222 -1.61 9.00 -6.52
C VAL A 222 -0.92 8.64 -7.84
N PRO A 223 0.10 9.39 -8.33
CA PRO A 223 0.82 9.00 -9.55
C PRO A 223 1.44 7.60 -9.47
N SER A 224 2.08 7.24 -8.34
CA SER A 224 2.69 5.92 -8.18
C SER A 224 1.65 4.79 -8.19
N CYS A 225 0.48 4.99 -7.59
CA CYS A 225 -0.59 3.99 -7.63
C CYS A 225 -1.17 3.84 -9.04
N LEU A 226 -1.34 4.93 -9.79
CA LEU A 226 -1.78 4.86 -11.19
C LEU A 226 -0.77 4.11 -12.07
N GLU A 227 0.53 4.34 -11.87
CA GLU A 227 1.59 3.59 -12.56
C GLU A 227 1.54 2.10 -12.18
N CYS A 228 1.33 1.77 -10.90
CA CYS A 228 1.15 0.38 -10.45
C CYS A 228 -0.10 -0.29 -11.04
N MET A 229 -1.22 0.44 -11.13
CA MET A 229 -2.46 -0.07 -11.74
C MET A 229 -2.25 -0.44 -13.21
N ASP A 230 -1.44 0.34 -13.93
CA ASP A 230 -1.22 0.14 -15.35
C ASP A 230 -0.12 -0.90 -15.63
N LEU A 231 1.01 -0.84 -14.95
CA LEU A 231 2.23 -1.53 -15.38
C LEU A 231 2.65 -2.74 -14.53
N CYS A 232 2.00 -2.99 -13.39
CA CYS A 232 2.40 -4.07 -12.47
C CYS A 232 1.50 -5.30 -12.56
N ASP A 233 1.92 -6.37 -11.89
CA ASP A 233 1.20 -7.64 -11.80
C ASP A 233 -0.18 -7.48 -11.15
N GLU A 234 -1.06 -8.46 -11.40
CA GLU A 234 -2.47 -8.44 -10.98
C GLU A 234 -2.68 -8.07 -9.50
N LEU A 235 -1.87 -8.62 -8.59
CA LEU A 235 -2.00 -8.34 -7.16
C LEU A 235 -1.61 -6.90 -6.80
N SER A 236 -0.46 -6.42 -7.29
CA SER A 236 -0.03 -5.03 -7.07
C SER A 236 -0.98 -4.04 -7.72
N GLY A 237 -1.42 -4.31 -8.94
CA GLY A 237 -2.43 -3.52 -9.65
C GLY A 237 -3.75 -3.45 -8.88
N LYS A 238 -4.23 -4.58 -8.33
CA LYS A 238 -5.44 -4.62 -7.50
C LYS A 238 -5.31 -3.77 -6.23
N VAL A 239 -4.20 -3.87 -5.50
CA VAL A 239 -3.99 -3.07 -4.27
C VAL A 239 -3.87 -1.59 -4.59
N ALA A 240 -3.17 -1.24 -5.66
CA ALA A 240 -3.06 0.15 -6.12
C ALA A 240 -4.43 0.72 -6.54
N THR A 241 -5.26 -0.09 -7.23
CA THR A 241 -6.64 0.26 -7.60
C THR A 241 -7.48 0.52 -6.35
N LEU A 242 -7.36 -0.31 -5.32
CA LEU A 242 -8.04 -0.10 -4.04
C LEU A 242 -7.66 1.24 -3.39
N ILE A 243 -6.37 1.59 -3.38
CA ILE A 243 -5.92 2.87 -2.81
C ILE A 243 -6.50 4.05 -3.58
N VAL A 244 -6.45 4.02 -4.92
CA VAL A 244 -7.03 5.08 -5.77
C VAL A 244 -8.54 5.17 -5.59
N MET A 245 -9.25 4.04 -5.54
CA MET A 245 -10.68 4.01 -5.26
C MET A 245 -11.00 4.71 -3.95
N LYS A 246 -10.30 4.36 -2.86
CA LYS A 246 -10.51 4.99 -1.55
C LYS A 246 -10.24 6.49 -1.57
N ILE A 247 -9.27 6.96 -2.35
CA ILE A 247 -9.00 8.40 -2.51
C ILE A 247 -10.16 9.07 -3.24
N LEU A 248 -10.64 8.49 -4.33
CA LEU A 248 -11.77 9.01 -5.12
C LEU A 248 -13.07 9.04 -4.33
N MET A 249 -13.29 8.11 -3.40
CA MET A 249 -14.47 8.12 -2.52
C MET A 249 -14.49 9.29 -1.54
N GLN A 250 -13.39 10.03 -1.37
CA GLN A 250 -13.31 11.19 -0.48
C GLN A 250 -13.48 12.49 -1.26
N GLU A 251 -14.25 13.44 -0.74
CA GLU A 251 -14.53 14.72 -1.41
C GLU A 251 -13.25 15.47 -1.83
N LYS A 252 -12.27 15.59 -0.91
CA LYS A 252 -10.98 16.24 -1.20
C LYS A 252 -10.15 15.47 -2.23
N GLY A 253 -10.20 14.13 -2.19
CA GLY A 253 -9.48 13.30 -3.15
C GLY A 253 -10.08 13.42 -4.55
N MET A 254 -11.40 13.45 -4.64
CA MET A 254 -12.10 13.71 -5.89
C MET A 254 -11.80 15.11 -6.45
N SER A 255 -11.89 16.14 -5.61
CA SER A 255 -11.53 17.52 -6.00
C SER A 255 -10.09 17.59 -6.52
N TYR A 256 -9.16 16.88 -5.90
CA TYR A 256 -7.79 16.75 -6.40
C TYR A 256 -7.76 16.05 -7.76
N CYS A 257 -8.36 14.87 -7.92
CA CYS A 257 -8.31 14.10 -9.16
C CYS A 257 -8.91 14.86 -10.36
N CYS A 258 -9.94 15.67 -10.11
CA CYS A 258 -10.64 16.47 -11.11
C CYS A 258 -10.16 17.92 -11.20
N ALA A 259 -9.09 18.29 -10.50
CA ALA A 259 -8.60 19.67 -10.45
C ALA A 259 -8.16 20.21 -11.81
N THR A 260 -7.62 19.35 -12.68
CA THR A 260 -7.26 19.70 -14.06
C THR A 260 -7.73 18.63 -15.05
N PRO A 261 -8.04 18.99 -16.31
CA PRO A 261 -8.42 18.02 -17.34
C PRO A 261 -7.33 16.96 -17.59
N GLU A 262 -6.05 17.33 -17.55
CA GLU A 262 -4.94 16.41 -17.79
C GLU A 262 -4.89 15.32 -16.72
N ARG A 263 -5.07 15.69 -15.45
CA ARG A 263 -5.09 14.74 -14.35
C ARG A 263 -6.31 13.82 -14.45
N PHE A 264 -7.48 14.40 -14.70
CA PHE A 264 -8.72 13.64 -14.87
C PHE A 264 -8.58 12.59 -15.98
N PHE A 265 -8.19 13.00 -17.19
CA PHE A 265 -8.06 12.09 -18.31
C PHE A 265 -6.90 11.10 -18.15
N SER A 266 -5.82 11.47 -17.47
CA SER A 266 -4.76 10.51 -17.12
C SER A 266 -5.30 9.36 -16.25
N ILE A 267 -6.18 9.65 -15.30
CA ILE A 267 -6.78 8.61 -14.43
C ILE A 267 -7.73 7.74 -15.24
N VAL A 268 -8.62 8.35 -16.02
CA VAL A 268 -9.59 7.61 -16.85
C VAL A 268 -8.90 6.71 -17.87
N GLN A 269 -7.82 7.18 -18.49
CA GLN A 269 -7.00 6.39 -19.41
C GLN A 269 -6.35 5.17 -18.76
N VAL A 270 -5.85 5.33 -17.52
CA VAL A 270 -5.32 4.18 -16.76
C VAL A 270 -6.45 3.18 -16.48
N LEU A 271 -7.62 3.64 -16.03
CA LEU A 271 -8.77 2.77 -15.78
C LEU A 271 -9.23 2.03 -17.05
N TYR A 272 -9.23 2.69 -18.21
CA TYR A 272 -9.50 2.05 -19.51
C TYR A 272 -8.55 0.87 -19.77
N ARG A 273 -7.24 1.09 -19.62
CA ARG A 273 -6.22 0.04 -19.82
C ARG A 273 -6.32 -1.08 -18.79
N VAL A 274 -6.72 -0.77 -17.55
CA VAL A 274 -6.99 -1.80 -16.55
C VAL A 274 -8.13 -2.69 -17.02
N VAL A 275 -9.27 -2.13 -17.45
CA VAL A 275 -10.40 -2.92 -17.96
C VAL A 275 -10.02 -3.76 -19.18
N GLU A 276 -9.25 -3.18 -20.10
CA GLU A 276 -8.74 -3.89 -21.29
C GLU A 276 -7.99 -5.17 -20.90
N LYS A 277 -7.14 -5.08 -19.86
CA LYS A 277 -6.31 -6.18 -19.34
C LYS A 277 -7.07 -7.22 -18.51
N LEU A 278 -8.25 -6.89 -17.97
CA LEU A 278 -9.04 -7.86 -17.18
C LEU A 278 -9.39 -9.08 -18.03
N THR A 279 -9.24 -10.29 -17.49
CA THR A 279 -9.69 -11.52 -18.17
C THR A 279 -11.22 -11.66 -18.12
N GLU A 280 -11.80 -12.65 -18.78
CA GLU A 280 -13.26 -12.91 -18.70
C GLU A 280 -13.72 -13.30 -17.28
N LYS A 281 -12.83 -13.91 -16.49
CA LYS A 281 -13.06 -14.25 -15.08
C LYS A 281 -12.03 -13.55 -14.20
N PRO A 282 -12.15 -12.22 -14.03
CA PRO A 282 -11.21 -11.46 -13.21
C PRO A 282 -11.43 -11.74 -11.73
N CYS A 283 -10.55 -11.23 -10.87
CA CYS A 283 -10.87 -11.10 -9.45
C CYS A 283 -12.05 -10.12 -9.27
N LEU A 284 -13.19 -10.58 -8.75
CA LEU A 284 -14.41 -9.76 -8.55
C LEU A 284 -14.12 -8.43 -7.83
N LEU A 285 -13.32 -8.47 -6.76
CA LEU A 285 -12.93 -7.27 -6.02
C LEU A 285 -12.17 -6.24 -6.88
N HIS A 286 -11.30 -6.70 -7.79
CA HIS A 286 -10.57 -5.78 -8.66
C HIS A 286 -11.52 -5.10 -9.64
N LEU A 287 -12.44 -5.86 -10.24
CA LEU A 287 -13.50 -5.32 -11.10
C LEU A 287 -14.37 -4.30 -10.35
N MET A 288 -14.82 -4.63 -9.13
CA MET A 288 -15.59 -3.72 -8.27
C MET A 288 -14.85 -2.40 -8.02
N TYR A 289 -13.55 -2.45 -7.68
CA TYR A 289 -12.77 -1.21 -7.45
C TYR A 289 -12.65 -0.34 -8.71
N VAL A 290 -12.48 -0.96 -9.88
CA VAL A 290 -12.42 -0.24 -11.16
C VAL A 290 -13.77 0.42 -11.48
N ILE A 291 -14.88 -0.32 -11.33
CA ILE A 291 -16.24 0.20 -11.54
C ILE A 291 -16.50 1.35 -10.57
N GLN A 292 -16.15 1.21 -9.29
CA GLN A 292 -16.30 2.27 -8.30
C GLN A 292 -15.51 3.53 -8.67
N CYS A 293 -14.26 3.41 -9.13
CA CYS A 293 -13.47 4.55 -9.59
C CYS A 293 -14.15 5.29 -10.75
N LEU A 294 -14.60 4.55 -11.77
CA LEU A 294 -15.29 5.12 -12.93
C LEU A 294 -16.62 5.75 -12.54
N LEU A 295 -17.37 5.11 -11.64
CA LEU A 295 -18.63 5.62 -11.12
C LEU A 295 -18.41 6.95 -10.41
N SER A 296 -17.47 7.02 -9.47
CA SER A 296 -17.15 8.27 -8.75
C SER A 296 -16.71 9.39 -9.70
N LEU A 297 -15.91 9.10 -10.74
CA LEU A 297 -15.53 10.09 -11.75
C LEU A 297 -16.71 10.54 -12.63
N SER A 298 -17.66 9.65 -12.90
CA SER A 298 -18.86 9.95 -13.69
C SER A 298 -19.84 10.87 -12.97
N GLU A 299 -19.85 10.88 -11.64
CA GLU A 299 -20.73 11.77 -10.86
C GLU A 299 -20.40 13.24 -11.06
N ILE A 300 -19.13 13.58 -11.27
CA ILE A 300 -18.72 14.96 -11.59
C ILE A 300 -19.18 15.38 -12.99
N GLN A 301 -19.15 14.44 -13.94
CA GLN A 301 -19.64 14.69 -15.29
C GLN A 301 -21.16 14.97 -15.33
N LYS A 302 -21.94 14.57 -14.31
CA LYS A 302 -23.37 14.94 -14.22
C LYS A 302 -23.60 16.46 -14.17
N VAL A 303 -22.66 17.21 -13.59
CA VAL A 303 -22.80 18.67 -13.43
C VAL A 303 -22.46 19.42 -14.73
N ILE A 304 -21.58 18.86 -15.55
CA ILE A 304 -21.05 19.48 -16.78
C ILE A 304 -21.73 18.90 -18.05
N GLY A 305 -22.42 17.75 -17.91
CA GLY A 305 -22.87 16.90 -19.01
C GLY A 305 -21.80 15.87 -19.38
N PRO A 306 -22.16 14.62 -19.76
CA PRO A 306 -21.18 13.62 -20.14
C PRO A 306 -20.46 14.08 -21.40
N SER A 307 -19.21 14.51 -21.26
CA SER A 307 -18.39 14.86 -22.41
C SER A 307 -18.25 13.63 -23.31
N GLU A 308 -18.43 13.81 -24.63
CA GLU A 308 -18.17 12.75 -25.60
C GLU A 308 -16.77 12.14 -25.43
N ALA A 309 -15.81 12.94 -24.95
CA ALA A 309 -14.47 12.51 -24.61
C ALA A 309 -14.42 11.52 -23.43
N PHE A 310 -15.29 11.66 -22.42
CA PHE A 310 -15.38 10.71 -21.31
C PHE A 310 -16.06 9.41 -21.75
N ILE A 311 -17.15 9.50 -22.52
CA ILE A 311 -17.89 8.34 -23.03
C ILE A 311 -16.97 7.40 -23.81
N ARG A 312 -16.14 7.97 -24.71
CA ARG A 312 -15.17 7.19 -25.51
C ARG A 312 -14.05 6.53 -24.69
N GLN A 313 -13.87 6.94 -23.44
CA GLN A 313 -12.82 6.42 -22.55
C GLN A 313 -13.34 5.43 -21.51
N VAL A 314 -14.64 5.12 -21.53
CA VAL A 314 -15.17 3.96 -20.79
C VAL A 314 -15.08 2.74 -21.69
N HIS A 315 -14.34 1.72 -21.25
CA HIS A 315 -14.07 0.54 -22.08
C HIS A 315 -15.36 -0.30 -22.27
N PRO A 316 -15.73 -0.66 -23.52
CA PRO A 316 -17.01 -1.31 -23.83
C PRO A 316 -17.18 -2.70 -23.19
N LYS A 317 -16.08 -3.39 -22.86
CA LYS A 317 -16.04 -4.65 -22.10
C LYS A 317 -16.80 -4.63 -20.77
N LEU A 318 -17.01 -3.46 -20.19
CA LEU A 318 -17.86 -3.32 -19.00
C LEU A 318 -19.35 -3.57 -19.31
N PHE A 319 -19.78 -3.41 -20.57
CA PHE A 319 -21.18 -3.42 -20.96
C PHE A 319 -21.52 -4.46 -22.05
N ASP A 320 -20.56 -5.24 -22.53
CA ASP A 320 -20.74 -6.25 -23.60
C ASP A 320 -21.02 -7.67 -23.07
N ASN A 321 -21.53 -7.77 -21.83
CA ASN A 321 -21.78 -9.01 -21.11
C ASN A 321 -20.55 -9.86 -20.75
N THR A 322 -19.32 -9.39 -21.00
CA THR A 322 -18.09 -10.12 -20.61
C THR A 322 -18.09 -10.51 -19.12
N PHE A 323 -18.56 -9.62 -18.24
CA PHE A 323 -18.55 -9.82 -16.79
C PHE A 323 -19.91 -10.30 -16.22
N LYS A 324 -20.87 -10.69 -17.06
CA LYS A 324 -22.22 -11.06 -16.60
C LYS A 324 -22.19 -12.23 -15.60
N ASP A 325 -21.38 -13.24 -15.88
CA ASP A 325 -21.34 -14.45 -15.04
C ASP A 325 -20.75 -14.19 -13.65
N ILE A 326 -19.72 -13.35 -13.55
CA ILE A 326 -19.09 -13.04 -12.26
C ILE A 326 -19.94 -12.08 -11.41
N LEU A 327 -20.76 -11.25 -12.05
CA LEU A 327 -21.66 -10.29 -11.38
C LEU A 327 -23.03 -10.87 -11.01
N ARG A 328 -23.31 -12.12 -11.40
CA ARG A 328 -24.63 -12.75 -11.20
C ARG A 328 -25.07 -12.75 -9.73
N ASP A 329 -24.16 -13.10 -8.83
CA ASP A 329 -24.43 -13.23 -7.41
C ASP A 329 -23.98 -11.99 -6.60
N ASP A 330 -23.35 -11.00 -7.26
CA ASP A 330 -22.89 -9.76 -6.63
C ASP A 330 -23.74 -8.57 -7.08
N HIS A 331 -24.92 -8.47 -6.46
CA HIS A 331 -25.93 -7.47 -6.80
C HIS A 331 -25.44 -6.03 -6.63
N GLU A 332 -24.49 -5.79 -5.72
CA GLU A 332 -23.95 -4.45 -5.46
C GLU A 332 -23.11 -3.96 -6.65
N THR A 333 -22.10 -4.75 -7.07
CA THR A 333 -21.27 -4.38 -8.21
C THR A 333 -22.08 -4.35 -9.51
N ALA A 334 -23.04 -5.26 -9.67
CA ALA A 334 -23.98 -5.22 -10.79
C ALA A 334 -24.78 -3.91 -10.81
N TRP A 335 -25.29 -3.47 -9.66
CA TRP A 335 -25.99 -2.18 -9.54
C TRP A 335 -25.07 -0.99 -9.83
N MET A 336 -23.85 -0.97 -9.30
CA MET A 336 -22.86 0.08 -9.59
C MET A 336 -22.61 0.20 -11.10
N LEU A 337 -22.52 -0.93 -11.80
CA LEU A 337 -22.35 -0.96 -13.24
C LEU A 337 -23.57 -0.39 -13.99
N GLN A 338 -24.79 -0.66 -13.52
CA GLN A 338 -26.01 -0.06 -14.07
C GLN A 338 -26.04 1.46 -13.89
N VAL A 339 -25.68 1.94 -12.70
CA VAL A 339 -25.61 3.38 -12.43
C VAL A 339 -24.53 4.04 -13.29
N LEU A 340 -23.37 3.40 -13.45
CA LEU A 340 -22.32 3.89 -14.35
C LEU A 340 -22.82 3.97 -15.80
N HIS A 341 -23.49 2.92 -16.30
CA HIS A 341 -24.08 2.93 -17.64
C HIS A 341 -25.08 4.09 -17.82
N PHE A 342 -25.93 4.32 -16.82
CA PHE A 342 -26.87 5.45 -16.82
C PHE A 342 -26.14 6.80 -16.85
N ASN A 343 -25.09 6.96 -16.05
CA ASN A 343 -24.32 8.21 -16.00
C ASN A 343 -23.59 8.51 -17.32
N VAL A 344 -23.18 7.47 -18.05
CA VAL A 344 -22.43 7.59 -19.31
C VAL A 344 -23.36 7.79 -20.52
N TYR A 345 -24.46 7.03 -20.60
CA TYR A 345 -25.32 6.98 -21.80
C TYR A 345 -26.72 7.58 -21.61
N GLY A 346 -27.08 8.04 -20.41
CA GLY A 346 -28.40 8.60 -20.11
C GLY A 346 -29.54 7.57 -20.11
N ARG A 347 -29.23 6.27 -20.09
CA ARG A 347 -30.20 5.17 -20.06
C ARG A 347 -29.65 4.02 -19.24
N LEU A 348 -30.51 3.25 -18.57
CA LEU A 348 -30.11 1.99 -17.96
C LEU A 348 -29.69 1.01 -19.06
N SER A 349 -28.79 0.08 -18.76
CA SER A 349 -28.53 -1.00 -19.71
C SER A 349 -29.81 -1.84 -19.82
N PRO A 350 -30.12 -2.39 -21.00
CA PRO A 350 -31.35 -3.16 -21.18
C PRO A 350 -31.40 -4.28 -20.12
N PRO A 351 -32.50 -4.41 -19.36
CA PRO A 351 -32.69 -5.57 -18.52
C PRO A 351 -32.75 -6.79 -19.43
N GLU A 352 -31.90 -7.77 -19.17
CA GLU A 352 -32.00 -9.08 -19.81
C GLU A 352 -33.08 -9.93 -19.16
#